data_AF-A0A1M5ZZJ6-F1
#
_entry.id   AF-A0A1M5ZZJ6-F1
#
_cell.length_a   1.000
_cell.length_b   1.000
_cell.length_c   1.000
_cell.angle_alpha   90.00
_cell.angle_beta   90.00
_cell.angle_gamma   90.00
#
_symmetry.space_group_name_H-M   'P 1'
#
loop_
_entity.id
_entity.type
_entity.pdbx_description
1 polymer ?
#
loop_
_entity_poly.entity_id
_entity_poly.type
_entity_poly.pdbx_seq_one_letter_code
_entity_poly.pdbx_strand_id
1 'polypeptide(L)' 'MSVIYVLLAISITVAVGFFIAFILAVKSGQFDDNYTPSVRMLFEDELVKDKSKKKY' A
#
# COMPACT_ATOMS: atom_id res chain seq x y z
N MET A 1 -29.04 14.54 32.08
CA MET A 1 -28.96 14.83 30.63
C MET A 1 -27.60 15.38 30.19
N SER A 2 -26.52 15.22 30.98
CA SER A 2 -25.16 15.66 30.61
C SER A 2 -24.26 14.51 30.12
N VAL A 3 -24.55 13.28 30.54
CA VAL A 3 -23.77 12.07 30.22
C VAL A 3 -23.69 11.82 28.71
N ILE A 4 -24.72 12.20 27.95
CA ILE A 4 -24.77 12.05 26.49
C ILE A 4 -23.63 12.84 25.82
N TYR A 5 -23.31 14.03 26.31
CA TYR A 5 -22.23 14.84 25.73
C TYR A 5 -20.85 14.20 25.96
N VAL A 6 -20.65 13.59 27.12
CA VAL A 6 -19.40 12.88 27.45
C VAL A 6 -19.24 11.64 26.57
N LEU A 7 -20.31 10.84 26.42
CA LEU A 7 -20.30 9.66 25.55
C LEU A 7 -20.07 10.02 24.09
N LEU A 8 -20.69 11.12 23.62
CA LEU A 8 -20.52 11.61 22.25
C LEU A 8 -19.07 12.06 21.99
N ALA A 9 -18.47 12.80 22.92
CA ALA A 9 -17.08 13.24 22.79
C ALA A 9 -16.09 12.05 22.74
N ILE A 10 -16.28 11.05 23.61
CA ILE A 10 -15.44 9.84 23.64
C ILE A 10 -15.60 9.06 22.33
N SER A 11 -16.83 8.86 21.85
CA SER A 11 -17.11 8.13 20.62
C SER A 11 -16.43 8.77 19.40
N ILE A 12 -16.53 10.10 19.25
CA ILE A 12 -15.89 10.83 18.15
C ILE A 12 -14.36 10.74 18.27
N THR A 13 -13.81 10.88 19.48
CA THR A 13 -12.36 10.79 19.71
C THR A 13 -11.81 9.43 19.28
N VAL A 14 -12.49 8.34 19.65
CA VAL A 14 -12.12 6.98 19.24
C VAL A 14 -12.24 6.80 17.72
N ALA A 15 -13.32 7.29 17.13
CA ALA A 15 -13.55 7.19 15.68
C ALA A 15 -12.44 7.91 14.88
N VAL A 16 -12.07 9.13 15.27
CA VAL A 16 -10.98 9.89 14.63
C VAL A 16 -9.63 9.20 14.83
N GLY A 17 -9.38 8.64 16.03
CA GLY A 17 -8.16 7.88 16.31
C GLY A 17 -7.99 6.68 15.37
N PHE A 18 -9.03 5.87 15.21
CA PHE A 18 -9.03 4.74 14.28
C PHE A 18 -8.92 5.18 12.82
N PHE A 19 -9.56 6.29 12.45
CA PHE A 19 -9.47 6.83 11.10
C PHE A 19 -8.04 7.27 10.74
N ILE A 20 -7.35 7.98 11.64
CA ILE A 20 -5.96 8.38 11.42
C ILE A 20 -5.05 7.14 11.32
N ALA A 21 -5.22 6.16 12.21
CA ALA A 21 -4.47 4.91 12.16
C ALA A 21 -4.70 4.15 10.83
N PHE A 22 -5.94 4.13 10.34
CA PHE A 22 -6.28 3.55 9.04
C PHE A 22 -5.56 4.26 7.88
N ILE A 23 -5.55 5.59 7.86
CA ILE A 23 -4.83 6.35 6.82
C ILE A 23 -3.33 6.09 6.87
N LEU A 24 -2.72 6.04 8.06
CA LEU A 24 -1.30 5.72 8.21
C LEU A 24 -0.98 4.30 7.71
N ALA A 25 -1.82 3.31 8.01
CA ALA A 25 -1.66 1.94 7.54
C ALA A 25 -1.75 1.86 6.00
N VAL A 26 -2.72 2.53 5.39
CA VAL A 26 -2.87 2.57 3.93
C VAL A 26 -1.72 3.32 3.26
N LYS A 27 -1.24 4.41 3.86
CA LYS A 27 -0.12 5.20 3.36
C LYS A 27 1.24 4.52 3.53
N SER A 28 1.35 3.47 4.34
CA SER A 28 2.59 2.70 4.55
C SER A 28 3.13 1.98 3.30
N GLY A 29 2.63 2.29 2.10
CA GLY A 29 3.24 1.89 0.84
C GLY A 29 3.12 0.40 0.55
N GLN A 30 2.31 -0.36 1.31
CA GLN A 30 2.11 -1.79 1.09
C GLN A 30 1.47 -2.08 -0.29
N PHE A 31 0.89 -1.07 -0.93
CA PHE A 31 0.31 -1.12 -2.27
C PHE A 31 1.25 -0.68 -3.39
N ASP A 32 2.51 -0.35 -3.09
CA ASP A 32 3.49 0.08 -4.11
C ASP A 32 4.13 -1.13 -4.84
N ASP A 33 3.90 -2.34 -4.33
CA ASP A 33 4.33 -3.61 -4.96
C ASP A 33 3.32 -4.10 -6.03
N ASN A 34 2.78 -3.16 -6.82
CA ASN A 34 1.88 -3.47 -7.95
C ASN A 34 2.64 -3.99 -9.19
N TYR A 35 3.97 -3.99 -9.17
CA TYR A 35 4.80 -4.62 -10.21
C TYR A 35 5.17 -6.02 -9.76
N THR A 36 4.28 -6.97 -10.05
CA THR A 36 4.43 -8.36 -9.67
C THR A 36 5.80 -8.90 -10.11
N PRO A 37 6.56 -9.57 -9.23
CA PRO A 37 7.88 -10.12 -9.56
C PRO A 37 7.83 -11.13 -10.73
N SER A 38 6.66 -11.73 -10.99
CA SER A 38 6.43 -12.59 -12.14
C SER A 38 6.51 -11.85 -13.49
N VAL A 39 6.09 -10.59 -13.57
CA VAL A 39 6.18 -9.77 -14.79
C VAL A 39 7.64 -9.43 -15.08
N ARG A 40 8.41 -9.09 -14.04
CA ARG A 40 9.84 -8.82 -14.17
C ARG A 40 10.61 -10.05 -14.67
N MET A 41 10.35 -11.23 -14.10
CA MET A 41 11.02 -12.46 -14.53
C MET A 41 10.64 -12.90 -15.95
N LEU A 42 9.38 -12.73 -16.36
CA LEU A 42 8.92 -13.12 -17.71
C LEU A 42 9.49 -12.25 -18.83
N PHE A 43 9.70 -10.95 -18.59
CA PHE A 43 10.19 -10.02 -19.62
C PHE A 43 11.70 -9.76 -19.58
N GLU A 44 12.39 -10.06 -18.47
CA GLU A 44 13.86 -9.99 -18.40
C GLU A 44 14.52 -11.17 -19.15
N ASP A 45 13.90 -12.35 -19.18
CA ASP A 45 14.43 -13.55 -19.86
C ASP A 45 14.45 -13.43 -21.40
N GLU A 46 13.57 -12.62 -21.99
CA GLU A 46 13.49 -12.41 -23.44
C GLU A 46 14.55 -11.40 -23.93
N LEU A 47 14.75 -10.30 -23.18
CA LEU A 47 15.68 -9.22 -23.55
C LEU A 47 17.17 -9.61 -23.42
N VAL A 48 17.50 -10.59 -22.58
CA VAL A 48 18.89 -11.07 -22.39
C VAL A 48 19.34 -11.94 -23.57
N LYS A 49 18.43 -12.70 -24.21
CA LYS A 49 18.78 -13.55 -25.35
C LYS A 49 19.11 -12.76 -26.62
N ASP A 50 18.57 -11.56 -26.78
CA ASP A 50 18.80 -10.72 -27.97
C ASP A 50 20.18 -10.03 -27.93
N LYS A 51 20.64 -9.58 -26.74
CA LYS A 51 21.96 -8.93 -26.60
C LYS A 51 23.15 -9.86 -26.84
N SER A 52 22.96 -11.17 -26.68
CA SER A 52 24.02 -12.16 -26.91
C SER A 52 24.29 -12.44 -28.39
N LYS A 53 23.30 -12.25 -29.27
CA LYS A 53 23.41 -12.61 -30.70
C LYS A 53 23.96 -11.51 -31.62
N LYS A 54 24.12 -10.27 -31.13
CA LYS A 54 24.60 -9.12 -31.92
C LYS A 54 26.04 -8.71 -31.62
N LYS A 55 26.88 -9.66 -31.20
CA LYS A 55 28.31 -9.43 -30.99
C LYS A 55 29.15 -10.34 -31.89
N TYR A 56 28.99 -10.17 -33.20
CA TYR A 56 29.92 -10.60 -34.24
C TYR A 56 30.15 -9.43 -35.19
#